data_AF-A0A645IL89-F1
#
_entry.id   AF-A0A645IL89-F1
#
_cell.length_a   1.000
_cell.length_b   1.000
_cell.length_c   1.000
_cell.angle_alpha   90.00
_cell.angle_beta   90.00
_cell.angle_gamma   90.00
#
_symmetry.space_group_name_H-M   'P 1'
#
loop_
_entity.id
_entity.type
_entity.pdbx_description
1 polymer ?
#
loop_
_entity_poly.entity_id
_entity_poly.type
_entity_poly.pdbx_seq_one_letter_code
_entity_poly.pdbx_strand_id
1 'polypeptide(L)'
;MYSAMDEWMLNCWGIECVFQFIEHQGHTPIDTSSVDTMLTGVAKVIQEATMRVHSKGGYNVYTDDMWTLIEQYNCDMLIMFDQISCKGPAGVSGLIEEEARRRGIKMVWLKQDLVDPRTISRRDMRDQLNTYMEAVMNEEPVDPTLKDFDDSESW
;
A
#
# COMPACT_ATOMS: atom_id res chain seq x y z
N MET A 1 1.43 -12.82 5.75
CA MET A 1 0.98 -11.75 4.83
C MET A 1 -0.45 -12.06 4.48
N TYR A 2 -1.39 -11.14 4.72
CA TYR A 2 -2.77 -11.30 4.27
C TYR A 2 -2.84 -11.00 2.77
N SER A 3 -2.33 -11.93 1.94
CA SER A 3 -2.29 -11.80 0.48
C SER A 3 -3.68 -11.73 -0.16
N ALA A 4 -4.71 -12.19 0.55
CA ALA A 4 -6.10 -12.18 0.09
C ALA A 4 -6.83 -10.84 0.32
N MET A 5 -6.16 -9.79 0.81
CA MET A 5 -6.83 -8.50 1.04
C MET A 5 -7.36 -7.90 -0.25
N ASP A 6 -6.57 -7.89 -1.31
CA ASP A 6 -6.93 -7.31 -2.60
C ASP A 6 -8.12 -8.07 -3.22
N GLU A 7 -8.09 -9.40 -3.13
CA GLU A 7 -9.20 -10.26 -3.56
C GLU A 7 -10.48 -9.96 -2.78
N TRP A 8 -10.39 -9.83 -1.45
CA TRP A 8 -11.54 -9.48 -0.63
C TRP A 8 -12.08 -8.07 -0.93
N MET A 9 -11.20 -7.08 -1.09
CA MET A 9 -11.58 -5.70 -1.42
C MET A 9 -12.33 -5.63 -2.75
N LEU A 10 -11.85 -6.35 -3.76
CA LEU A 10 -12.50 -6.44 -5.06
C LEU A 10 -13.88 -7.09 -4.95
N ASN A 11 -13.97 -8.26 -4.31
CA ASN A 11 -15.22 -9.02 -4.28
C ASN A 11 -16.27 -8.43 -3.32
N CYS A 12 -15.86 -7.83 -2.20
CA CYS A 12 -16.76 -7.26 -1.21
C CYS A 12 -17.17 -5.83 -1.56
N TRP A 13 -16.24 -5.00 -2.06
CA TRP A 13 -16.43 -3.56 -2.22
C TRP A 13 -16.22 -3.05 -3.65
N GLY A 14 -15.81 -3.91 -4.58
CA GLY A 14 -15.50 -3.49 -5.96
C GLY A 14 -14.21 -2.65 -6.07
N ILE A 15 -13.34 -2.70 -5.06
CA ILE A 15 -12.09 -1.95 -5.03
C ILE A 15 -10.98 -2.81 -5.65
N GLU A 16 -10.51 -2.42 -6.83
CA GLU A 16 -9.41 -3.08 -7.54
C GLU A 16 -8.06 -2.44 -7.17
N CYS A 17 -7.09 -3.27 -6.75
CA CYS A 17 -5.73 -2.81 -6.51
C CYS A 17 -4.93 -2.75 -7.83
N VAL A 18 -5.00 -1.62 -8.53
CA VAL A 18 -4.28 -1.44 -9.81
C VAL A 18 -2.77 -1.30 -9.65
N PHE A 19 -2.30 -0.97 -8.45
CA PHE A 19 -0.89 -0.69 -8.17
C PHE A 19 -0.57 -0.78 -6.67
N GLN A 20 0.58 -1.38 -6.33
CA GLN A 20 1.14 -1.40 -4.98
C GLN A 20 2.48 -0.64 -4.91
N PHE A 21 2.51 0.43 -4.10
CA PHE A 21 3.67 1.31 -4.00
C PHE A 21 4.95 0.62 -3.49
N ILE A 22 4.81 -0.37 -2.60
CA ILE A 22 5.95 -1.08 -2.02
C ILE A 22 6.55 -2.15 -2.94
N GLU A 23 5.85 -2.51 -4.02
CA GLU A 23 6.34 -3.46 -5.01
C GLU A 23 6.97 -2.77 -6.22
N HIS A 24 6.83 -1.44 -6.29
CA HIS A 24 7.41 -0.67 -7.37
C HIS A 24 8.90 -0.47 -7.14
N GLN A 25 9.70 -1.06 -8.02
CA GLN A 25 11.13 -0.81 -8.12
C GLN A 25 11.45 -0.43 -9.56
N GLY A 26 12.11 0.71 -9.73
CA GLY A 26 12.72 1.05 -11.01
C GLY A 26 13.82 0.04 -11.32
N HIS A 27 13.68 -0.73 -12.40
CA HIS A 27 14.72 -1.64 -12.85
C HIS A 27 15.33 -1.13 -14.15
N THR A 28 16.45 -0.42 -14.03
CA THR A 28 17.36 -0.25 -15.17
C THR A 28 18.11 -1.57 -15.39
N PRO A 29 18.08 -2.17 -16.59
CA PRO A 29 18.82 -3.39 -16.87
C PRO A 29 20.31 -3.24 -16.53
N ILE A 30 20.89 -4.25 -15.86
CA ILE A 30 22.31 -4.26 -15.53
C ILE A 30 23.12 -4.42 -16.82
N ASP A 31 24.08 -3.52 -17.05
CA ASP A 31 25.04 -3.65 -18.15
C ASP A 31 26.01 -4.80 -17.87
N THR A 32 25.90 -5.88 -18.66
CA THR A 32 26.69 -7.10 -18.53
C THR A 32 27.96 -7.13 -19.37
N SER A 33 28.38 -6.01 -19.98
CA SER A 33 29.54 -5.94 -20.87
C SER A 33 30.89 -6.16 -20.17
N SER A 34 30.99 -5.88 -18.86
CA SER A 34 32.20 -6.07 -18.07
C SER A 34 31.90 -6.39 -16.61
N VAL A 35 32.89 -6.91 -15.87
CA VAL A 35 32.76 -7.15 -14.43
C VAL A 35 32.45 -5.86 -13.66
N ASP A 36 33.09 -4.75 -14.02
CA ASP A 36 32.89 -3.46 -13.35
C ASP A 36 31.48 -2.90 -13.57
N THR A 37 30.96 -2.99 -14.80
CA THR A 37 29.59 -2.54 -15.12
C THR A 37 28.55 -3.43 -14.45
N MET A 38 28.79 -4.75 -14.38
CA MET A 38 27.92 -5.68 -13.64
C MET A 38 27.87 -5.34 -12.16
N LEU A 39 29.02 -5.18 -11.50
CA LEU A 39 29.09 -4.85 -10.07
C LEU A 39 28.45 -3.49 -9.78
N THR A 40 28.68 -2.50 -10.64
CA THR A 40 28.05 -1.17 -10.53
C THR A 40 26.53 -1.27 -10.67
N GLY A 41 26.03 -2.05 -11.63
CA GLY A 41 24.60 -2.27 -11.82
C GLY A 41 23.95 -2.95 -10.61
N VAL A 42 24.58 -4.00 -10.07
CA VAL A 42 24.10 -4.66 -8.83
C VAL A 42 24.06 -3.66 -7.66
N ALA A 43 25.12 -2.87 -7.48
CA ALA A 43 25.17 -1.86 -6.41
C ALA A 43 24.04 -0.81 -6.56
N LYS A 44 23.75 -0.36 -7.79
CA LYS A 44 22.63 0.54 -8.07
C LYS A 44 21.28 -0.09 -7.75
N VAL A 45 21.03 -1.33 -8.16
CA VAL A 45 19.77 -2.04 -7.83
C VAL A 45 19.54 -2.11 -6.32
N ILE A 46 20.59 -2.35 -5.53
CA ILE A 46 20.49 -2.37 -4.05
C ILE A 46 20.26 -0.96 -3.49
N GLN A 47 20.96 0.05 -4.02
CA GLN A 47 20.77 1.45 -3.63
C GLN A 47 19.36 1.95 -3.93
N GLU A 48 18.79 1.52 -5.06
CA GLU A 48 17.49 1.90 -5.59
C GLU A 48 16.36 0.94 -5.15
N ALA A 49 16.66 0.00 -4.26
CA ALA A 49 15.65 -0.92 -3.71
C ALA A 49 14.50 -0.13 -3.09
N THR A 50 13.26 -0.57 -3.33
CA THR A 50 12.02 0.12 -2.92
C THR A 50 12.04 0.61 -1.48
N MET A 51 12.46 -0.25 -0.54
CA MET A 51 12.55 0.11 0.87
C MET A 51 13.61 1.18 1.16
N ARG A 52 14.69 1.22 0.38
CA ARG A 52 15.75 2.21 0.53
C ARG A 52 15.31 3.56 -0.03
N VAL A 53 14.72 3.58 -1.22
CA VAL A 53 14.31 4.81 -1.89
C VAL A 53 13.11 5.42 -1.19
N HIS A 54 12.00 4.68 -1.08
CA HIS A 54 10.77 5.25 -0.56
C HIS A 54 10.84 5.43 0.96
N SER A 55 11.34 4.46 1.74
CA SER A 55 11.31 4.61 3.21
C SER A 55 12.52 5.33 3.82
N LYS A 56 13.61 5.57 3.05
CA LYS A 56 14.86 6.17 3.56
C LYS A 56 15.47 7.25 2.65
N GLY A 57 14.88 7.54 1.48
CA GLY A 57 15.38 8.52 0.51
C GLY A 57 15.02 9.99 0.79
N GLY A 58 14.23 10.25 1.83
CA GLY A 58 13.67 11.57 2.16
C GLY A 58 12.15 11.59 1.98
N TYR A 59 11.46 12.51 2.66
CA TYR A 59 9.99 12.56 2.62
C TYR A 59 9.46 12.85 1.22
N ASN A 60 10.13 13.74 0.49
CA ASN A 60 9.78 14.16 -0.86
C ASN A 60 9.87 12.99 -1.85
N VAL A 61 10.88 12.13 -1.71
CA VAL A 61 11.01 10.94 -2.57
C VAL A 61 9.84 9.98 -2.32
N TYR A 62 9.41 9.80 -1.06
CA TYR A 62 8.23 9.00 -0.77
C TYR A 62 6.96 9.61 -1.37
N THR A 63 6.71 10.89 -1.10
CA THR A 63 5.45 11.54 -1.49
C THR A 63 5.37 11.79 -2.99
N ASP A 64 6.41 12.33 -3.60
CA ASP A 64 6.37 12.77 -5.01
C ASP A 64 6.27 11.57 -5.96
N ASP A 65 7.01 10.49 -5.68
CA ASP A 65 6.92 9.24 -6.45
C ASP A 65 5.53 8.63 -6.30
N MET A 66 5.00 8.56 -5.08
CA MET A 66 3.66 8.01 -4.82
C MET A 66 2.58 8.79 -5.60
N TRP A 67 2.62 10.12 -5.57
CA TRP A 67 1.66 10.94 -6.31
C TRP A 67 1.82 10.81 -7.82
N THR A 68 3.05 10.73 -8.31
CA THR A 68 3.33 10.47 -9.73
C THR A 68 2.71 9.15 -10.17
N LEU A 69 2.84 8.10 -9.36
CA LEU A 69 2.27 6.78 -9.65
C LEU A 69 0.74 6.79 -9.57
N ILE A 70 0.16 7.45 -8.57
CA ILE A 70 -1.30 7.64 -8.47
C ILE A 70 -1.86 8.30 -9.73
N GLU A 71 -1.18 9.32 -10.27
CA GLU A 71 -1.56 9.94 -11.54
C GLU A 71 -1.39 9.00 -12.74
N GLN A 72 -0.27 8.30 -12.84
CA GLN A 72 0.02 7.39 -13.96
C GLN A 72 -0.94 6.21 -14.06
N TYR A 73 -1.33 5.64 -12.91
CA TYR A 73 -2.27 4.53 -12.82
C TYR A 73 -3.73 4.99 -12.73
N ASN A 74 -3.99 6.31 -12.73
CA ASN A 74 -5.32 6.90 -12.62
C ASN A 74 -6.09 6.37 -11.40
N CYS A 75 -5.41 6.29 -10.26
CA CYS A 75 -6.05 5.85 -9.01
C CYS A 75 -6.98 6.95 -8.49
N ASP A 76 -8.16 6.56 -8.01
CA ASP A 76 -9.15 7.43 -7.36
C ASP A 76 -9.18 7.26 -5.83
N MET A 77 -8.60 6.17 -5.34
CA MET A 77 -8.48 5.83 -3.93
C MET A 77 -7.04 5.46 -3.53
N LEU A 78 -6.65 5.85 -2.32
CA LEU A 78 -5.40 5.51 -1.66
C LEU A 78 -5.68 4.80 -0.34
N ILE A 79 -5.29 3.53 -0.25
CA ILE A 79 -5.34 2.73 0.98
C ILE A 79 -3.93 2.66 1.56
N MET A 80 -3.75 3.28 2.73
CA MET A 80 -2.46 3.27 3.43
C MET A 80 -2.49 2.30 4.60
N PHE A 81 -1.49 1.44 4.70
CA PHE A 81 -1.34 0.56 5.86
C PHE A 81 -0.51 1.24 6.95
N ASP A 82 -1.12 1.49 8.11
CA ASP A 82 -0.44 1.85 9.36
C ASP A 82 0.11 0.57 10.00
N GLN A 83 1.24 0.11 9.47
CA GLN A 83 1.89 -1.11 9.92
C GLN A 83 2.52 -0.90 11.30
N ILE A 84 2.11 -1.70 12.28
CA ILE A 84 2.44 -1.43 13.70
C ILE A 84 3.95 -1.32 13.98
N SER A 85 4.81 -2.06 13.24
CA SER A 85 6.26 -2.02 13.42
C SER A 85 6.99 -0.97 12.55
N CYS A 86 6.34 -0.38 11.56
CA CYS A 86 6.94 0.52 10.58
C CYS A 86 6.47 1.95 10.88
N LYS A 87 7.40 2.78 11.33
CA LYS A 87 7.12 4.18 11.69
C LYS A 87 7.49 5.19 10.60
N GLY A 88 7.92 4.71 9.43
CA GLY A 88 8.30 5.57 8.30
C GLY A 88 7.12 6.42 7.80
N PRO A 89 6.07 5.80 7.25
CA PRO A 89 4.88 6.52 6.74
C PRO A 89 4.18 7.37 7.81
N ALA A 90 4.21 6.94 9.07
CA ALA A 90 3.65 7.69 10.19
C ALA A 90 4.27 9.08 10.37
N GLY A 91 5.54 9.28 9.97
CA GLY A 91 6.21 10.58 10.04
C GLY A 91 5.73 11.59 8.99
N VAL A 92 5.03 11.13 7.95
CA VAL A 92 4.59 11.96 6.81
C VAL A 92 3.07 11.89 6.58
N SER A 93 2.32 11.25 7.49
CA SER A 93 0.88 11.00 7.30
C SER A 93 0.08 12.27 7.05
N GLY A 94 0.34 13.34 7.81
CA GLY A 94 -0.35 14.63 7.64
C GLY A 94 -0.12 15.26 6.26
N LEU A 95 1.08 15.13 5.70
CA LEU A 95 1.39 15.62 4.34
C LEU A 95 0.62 14.81 3.29
N ILE A 96 0.54 13.49 3.47
CA ILE A 96 -0.19 12.61 2.55
C ILE A 96 -1.69 12.93 2.59
N GLU A 97 -2.27 13.07 3.77
CA GLU A 97 -3.69 13.38 3.95
C GLU A 97 -4.08 14.75 3.39
N GLU A 98 -3.25 15.76 3.62
CA GLU A 98 -3.47 17.11 3.08
C GLU A 98 -3.45 17.09 1.55
N GLU A 99 -2.49 16.38 0.97
CA GLU A 99 -2.33 16.31 -0.47
C GLU A 99 -3.39 15.44 -1.14
N ALA A 100 -3.80 14.32 -0.52
CA ALA A 100 -4.95 13.52 -0.96
C ALA A 100 -6.21 14.39 -1.04
N ARG A 101 -6.48 15.18 0.01
CA ARG A 101 -7.61 16.11 0.06
C ARG A 101 -7.51 17.17 -1.04
N ARG A 102 -6.32 17.74 -1.27
CA ARG A 102 -6.08 18.76 -2.31
C ARG A 102 -6.34 18.20 -3.71
N ARG A 103 -5.99 16.94 -3.95
CA ARG A 103 -6.16 16.23 -5.22
C ARG A 103 -7.55 15.63 -5.40
N GLY A 104 -8.37 15.57 -4.34
CA GLY A 104 -9.67 14.91 -4.36
C GLY A 104 -9.61 13.38 -4.34
N ILE A 105 -8.46 12.81 -3.96
CA ILE A 105 -8.25 11.36 -3.83
C ILE A 105 -8.89 10.87 -2.53
N LYS A 106 -9.68 9.80 -2.61
CA LYS A 106 -10.27 9.14 -1.43
C LYS A 106 -9.16 8.43 -0.68
N MET A 107 -9.11 8.56 0.63
CA MET A 107 -8.00 8.02 1.40
C MET A 107 -8.46 7.43 2.73
N VAL A 108 -7.90 6.27 3.07
CA VAL A 108 -8.12 5.59 4.35
C VAL A 108 -6.81 5.03 4.90
N TRP A 109 -6.61 5.13 6.21
CA TRP A 109 -5.56 4.43 6.93
C TRP A 109 -6.13 3.16 7.56
N LEU A 110 -5.48 2.03 7.31
CA LEU A 110 -5.84 0.75 7.90
C LEU A 110 -4.70 0.29 8.80
N LYS A 111 -4.98 0.06 10.08
CA LYS A 111 -4.01 -0.58 10.98
C LYS A 111 -3.78 -2.01 10.51
N GLN A 112 -2.52 -2.39 10.40
CA GLN A 112 -2.12 -3.71 9.93
C GLN A 112 -1.00 -4.28 10.80
N ASP A 113 -1.07 -5.59 11.05
CA ASP A 113 0.10 -6.40 11.39
C ASP A 113 0.31 -7.43 10.27
N LEU A 114 1.46 -7.36 9.60
CA LEU A 114 1.74 -8.10 8.36
C LEU A 114 1.67 -9.63 8.54
N VAL A 115 2.07 -10.11 9.72
CA VAL A 115 2.28 -11.54 9.97
C VAL A 115 1.66 -12.02 11.28
N ASP A 116 1.37 -11.13 12.23
CA ASP A 116 0.86 -11.53 13.54
C ASP A 116 -0.64 -11.20 13.70
N PRO A 117 -1.55 -12.16 13.47
CA PRO A 117 -2.98 -11.92 13.64
C PRO A 117 -3.41 -11.75 15.10
N ARG A 118 -2.50 -11.94 16.08
CA ARG A 118 -2.81 -11.83 17.51
C ARG A 118 -2.84 -10.37 17.99
N THR A 119 -2.18 -9.47 17.25
CA THR A 119 -2.14 -8.03 17.57
C THR A 119 -3.25 -7.29 16.82
N ILE A 120 -3.36 -7.54 15.52
CA ILE A 120 -4.41 -7.02 14.65
C ILE A 120 -4.89 -8.20 13.81
N SER A 121 -6.12 -8.63 14.03
CA SER A 121 -6.68 -9.74 13.26
C SER A 121 -7.03 -9.30 11.83
N ARG A 122 -7.14 -10.26 10.91
CA ARG A 122 -7.59 -10.00 9.53
C ARG A 122 -9.00 -9.42 9.52
N ARG A 123 -9.87 -9.90 10.41
CA ARG A 123 -11.20 -9.34 10.65
C ARG A 123 -11.12 -7.86 11.07
N ASP A 124 -10.26 -7.51 12.02
CA ASP A 124 -10.07 -6.11 12.44
C ASP A 124 -9.61 -5.22 11.28
N MET A 125 -8.76 -5.74 10.38
CA MET A 125 -8.35 -5.03 9.17
C MET A 125 -9.54 -4.78 8.22
N ARG A 126 -10.37 -5.81 7.98
CA ARG A 126 -11.59 -5.69 7.16
C ARG A 126 -12.59 -4.73 7.78
N ASP A 127 -12.83 -4.80 9.08
CA ASP A 127 -13.81 -3.99 9.80
C ASP A 127 -13.46 -2.49 9.73
N GLN A 128 -12.17 -2.14 9.73
CA GLN A 128 -11.72 -0.77 9.50
C GLN A 128 -12.11 -0.26 8.11
N LEU A 129 -11.92 -1.06 7.05
CA LEU A 129 -12.31 -0.68 5.70
C LEU A 129 -13.83 -0.67 5.53
N ASN A 130 -14.53 -1.68 6.07
CA ASN A 130 -16.00 -1.74 6.07
C ASN A 130 -16.59 -0.45 6.66
N THR A 131 -16.10 -0.04 7.84
CA THR A 131 -16.54 1.18 8.50
C THR A 131 -16.29 2.42 7.64
N TYR A 132 -15.15 2.50 6.96
CA TYR A 132 -14.85 3.61 6.07
C TYR A 132 -15.79 3.66 4.87
N MET A 133 -16.02 2.53 4.21
CA MET A 133 -16.89 2.44 3.04
C MET A 133 -18.34 2.82 3.37
N GLU A 134 -18.84 2.38 4.52
CA GLU A 134 -20.22 2.69 4.94
C GLU A 134 -20.35 4.13 5.46
N ALA A 135 -19.48 4.54 6.39
CA ALA A 135 -19.67 5.79 7.12
C ALA A 135 -19.13 7.02 6.38
N VAL A 136 -18.08 6.85 5.56
CA VAL A 136 -17.40 7.97 4.86
C VAL A 136 -17.76 8.00 3.39
N MET A 137 -17.72 6.83 2.73
CA MET A 137 -18.03 6.74 1.31
C MET A 137 -19.54 6.62 1.05
N ASN A 138 -20.32 6.17 2.05
CA ASN A 138 -21.75 5.91 1.92
C ASN A 138 -22.05 4.94 0.76
N GLU A 139 -21.23 3.91 0.68
CA GLU A 139 -21.33 2.83 -0.32
C GLU A 139 -21.96 1.57 0.29
N GLU A 140 -22.56 0.76 -0.57
CA GLU A 140 -23.06 -0.56 -0.22
C GLU A 140 -22.12 -1.64 -0.78
N PRO A 141 -21.89 -2.74 -0.05
CA PRO A 141 -21.01 -3.81 -0.52
C PRO A 141 -21.58 -4.47 -1.79
N VAL A 142 -20.68 -4.87 -2.69
CA VAL A 142 -20.99 -5.69 -3.87
C VAL A 142 -21.51 -7.06 -3.45
N ASP A 143 -20.85 -7.67 -2.45
CA ASP A 143 -21.30 -8.91 -1.82
C ASP A 143 -21.33 -8.73 -0.28
N PRO A 144 -22.52 -8.47 0.30
CA PRO A 144 -22.67 -8.32 1.74
C PRO A 144 -22.25 -9.55 2.56
N THR A 145 -22.23 -10.75 1.96
CA THR A 145 -21.87 -11.99 2.66
C THR A 145 -20.38 -12.07 2.98
N LEU A 146 -19.56 -11.26 2.28
CA LEU A 146 -18.11 -11.19 2.48
C LEU A 146 -17.69 -10.16 3.54
N LYS A 147 -18.63 -9.42 4.14
CA LYS A 147 -18.30 -8.42 5.17
C LYS A 147 -17.81 -9.05 6.47
N ASP A 148 -18.45 -10.14 6.90
CA ASP A 148 -18.16 -10.83 8.15
C ASP A 148 -18.20 -12.35 7.93
N PHE A 149 -17.02 -12.96 8.03
CA PHE A 149 -16.85 -14.41 7.94
C PHE A 149 -15.72 -14.83 8.88
N ASP A 150 -15.78 -16.07 9.33
CA ASP A 150 -14.75 -16.66 10.20
C ASP A 150 -13.54 -17.07 9.36
N ASP A 151 -12.42 -16.40 9.63
CA ASP A 151 -11.12 -16.69 9.04
C ASP A 151 -10.05 -16.90 10.12
N SER A 152 -10.46 -17.23 11.35
CA SER A 152 -9.55 -17.45 12.49
C SER A 152 -8.52 -18.56 12.27
N GLU A 153 -8.89 -19.58 11.50
CA GLU A 153 -8.07 -20.79 11.26
C GLU A 153 -7.18 -20.70 10.00
N SER A 154 -7.20 -19.58 9.28
CA SER A 154 -6.67 -19.56 7.90
C SER A 154 -5.14 -19.41 7.84
N TRP A 155 -4.51 -20.57 7.64
CA TRP A 155 -3.17 -20.82 7.08
C TRP A 155 -2.95 -20.13 5.73
#